data_AF-A0A0F9RI81-F1
#
_entry.id   AF-A0A0F9RI81-F1
#
_cell.length_a   1.000
_cell.length_b   1.000
_cell.length_c   1.000
_cell.angle_alpha   90.00
_cell.angle_beta   90.00
_cell.angle_gamma   90.00
#
_symmetry.space_group_name_H-M   'P 1'
#
loop_
_entity.id
_entity.type
_entity.pdbx_description
1 polymer ?
#
loop_
_entity_poly.entity_id
_entity_poly.type
_entity_poly.pdbx_seq_one_letter_code
_entity_poly.pdbx_strand_id
1 'polypeptide(L)'
;MVRDVNLQLISGATAMAGTGVKGSVVDTEGGFFALVSMLLGTCTGTPEVSVAIQASIDGGSNYFHIGQFPILDEDDDDIEISRVVWVPKPTLASSLVTKVRLNTVVSSGGSPVVPVNQAFLEPLASLAGPGIDLELTQGVEKLT
;
A
#
# COMPACT_ATOMS: atom_id res chain seq x y z
N MET A 1 -6.10 15.25 8.41
CA MET A 1 -5.87 15.39 6.96
C MET A 1 -7.12 14.90 6.25
N VAL A 2 -7.60 15.58 5.21
CA VAL A 2 -8.73 15.09 4.41
C VAL A 2 -8.18 14.01 3.49
N ARG A 3 -8.62 12.75 3.66
CA ARG A 3 -8.20 11.63 2.82
C ARG A 3 -9.04 11.57 1.56
N ASP A 4 -8.42 11.32 0.43
CA ASP A 4 -9.13 11.17 -0.85
C ASP A 4 -9.79 9.79 -0.93
N VAL A 5 -11.12 9.78 -1.03
CA VAL A 5 -11.93 8.57 -1.15
C VAL A 5 -11.65 7.79 -2.43
N ASN A 6 -11.17 8.45 -3.48
CA ASN A 6 -10.79 7.78 -4.73
C ASN A 6 -9.49 7.01 -4.61
N LEU A 7 -8.68 7.32 -3.59
CA LEU A 7 -7.41 6.65 -3.31
C LEU A 7 -7.53 5.66 -2.13
N GLN A 8 -8.76 5.29 -1.79
CA GLN A 8 -9.03 4.32 -0.74
C GLN A 8 -8.81 2.89 -1.25
N LEU A 9 -7.87 2.19 -0.63
CA LEU A 9 -7.56 0.79 -0.91
C LEU A 9 -8.51 -0.16 -0.17
N ILE A 10 -8.92 0.19 1.06
CA ILE A 10 -9.88 -0.59 1.85
C ILE A 10 -10.94 0.35 2.43
N SER A 11 -12.21 0.01 2.18
CA SER A 11 -13.37 0.65 2.79
C SER A 11 -14.15 -0.39 3.61
N GLY A 12 -14.16 -0.22 4.93
CA GLY A 12 -14.77 -1.18 5.86
C GLY A 12 -13.85 -2.34 6.23
N ALA A 13 -14.16 -2.98 7.36
CA ALA A 13 -13.35 -4.04 7.96
C ALA A 13 -13.12 -5.21 6.99
N THR A 14 -11.90 -5.30 6.46
CA THR A 14 -11.46 -6.34 5.54
C THR A 14 -10.46 -7.25 6.25
N ALA A 15 -10.76 -8.54 6.34
CA ALA A 15 -9.86 -9.51 6.95
C ALA A 15 -8.67 -9.80 6.03
N MET A 16 -7.45 -9.56 6.52
CA MET A 16 -6.20 -9.86 5.82
C MET A 16 -5.78 -11.33 5.96
N ALA A 17 -6.75 -12.25 5.90
CA ALA A 17 -6.53 -13.68 6.03
C ALA A 17 -6.29 -14.35 4.67
N GLY A 18 -5.42 -15.36 4.65
CA GLY A 18 -5.04 -16.11 3.45
C GLY A 18 -4.26 -15.28 2.43
N THR A 19 -3.55 -15.94 1.51
CA THR A 19 -2.80 -15.26 0.46
C THR A 19 -3.73 -14.72 -0.63
N GLY A 20 -3.49 -13.49 -1.09
CA GLY A 20 -4.18 -12.91 -2.23
C GLY A 20 -4.51 -11.42 -2.08
N VAL A 21 -5.11 -10.88 -3.14
CA VAL A 21 -5.48 -9.46 -3.25
C VAL A 21 -6.58 -9.11 -2.25
N LYS A 22 -6.47 -7.94 -1.62
CA LYS A 22 -7.42 -7.42 -0.65
C LYS A 22 -7.84 -6.01 -1.02
N GLY A 23 -9.12 -5.71 -0.78
CA GLY A 23 -9.70 -4.40 -1.06
C GLY A 23 -9.78 -4.07 -2.54
N SER A 24 -9.75 -2.77 -2.82
CA SER A 24 -9.86 -2.16 -4.14
C SER A 24 -8.50 -2.05 -4.82
N VAL A 25 -8.55 -1.97 -6.15
CA VAL A 25 -7.43 -1.49 -6.97
C VAL A 25 -7.66 -0.01 -7.26
N VAL A 26 -6.67 0.81 -6.94
CA VAL A 26 -6.72 2.26 -7.11
C VAL A 26 -5.93 2.67 -8.35
N ASP A 27 -6.48 3.60 -9.12
CA ASP A 27 -5.85 4.15 -10.33
C ASP A 27 -5.18 5.50 -10.01
N THR A 28 -3.93 5.65 -10.44
CA THR A 28 -3.14 6.87 -10.22
C THR A 28 -2.31 7.21 -11.46
N GLU A 29 -1.80 8.44 -11.57
CA GLU A 29 -0.88 8.83 -12.64
C GLU A 29 0.53 8.19 -12.52
N GLY A 30 0.91 7.79 -11.30
CA GLY A 30 2.24 7.31 -10.97
C GLY A 30 3.37 8.35 -11.14
N GLY A 31 4.58 7.97 -10.74
CA GLY A 31 5.76 8.84 -10.76
C GLY A 31 5.91 9.73 -9.53
N PHE A 32 5.44 9.29 -8.37
CA PHE A 32 5.49 10.04 -7.12
C PHE A 32 5.71 9.12 -5.92
N PHE A 33 6.16 9.71 -4.81
CA PHE A 33 6.13 9.02 -3.52
C PHE A 33 4.74 9.11 -2.90
N ALA A 34 4.31 8.03 -2.27
CA ALA A 34 3.04 7.98 -1.56
C ALA A 34 3.23 7.34 -0.18
N LEU A 35 2.43 7.76 0.78
CA LEU A 35 2.24 7.06 2.04
C LEU A 35 1.06 6.09 1.86
N VAL A 36 1.29 4.80 2.07
CA VAL A 36 0.20 3.83 2.21
C VAL A 36 -0.06 3.64 3.69
N SER A 37 -1.25 4.00 4.13
CA SER A 37 -1.68 3.91 5.52
C SER A 37 -2.75 2.82 5.69
N MET A 38 -2.70 2.08 6.80
CA MET A 38 -3.70 1.08 7.18
C MET A 38 -4.10 1.28 8.63
N LEU A 39 -5.39 1.54 8.85
CA LEU A 39 -6.01 1.48 10.16
C LEU A 39 -6.40 0.03 10.44
N LEU A 40 -5.70 -0.58 11.38
CA LEU A 40 -5.96 -1.95 11.82
C LEU A 40 -7.16 -1.95 12.78
N GLY A 41 -7.74 -3.13 12.97
CA GLY A 41 -8.69 -3.39 14.06
C GLY A 41 -8.16 -4.52 14.93
N THR A 42 -8.93 -4.88 15.95
CA THR A 42 -8.59 -5.97 16.87
C THR A 42 -8.42 -7.31 16.14
N CYS A 43 -7.23 -7.88 16.24
CA CYS A 43 -6.88 -9.19 15.75
C CYS A 43 -7.70 -10.31 16.39
N THR A 44 -7.73 -11.45 15.73
CA THR A 44 -8.33 -12.67 16.28
C THR A 44 -7.41 -13.86 16.02
N GLY A 45 -7.32 -14.78 16.97
CA GLY A 45 -6.39 -15.92 16.90
C GLY A 45 -4.94 -15.51 17.18
N THR A 46 -3.97 -16.29 16.68
CA THR A 46 -2.54 -15.95 16.69
C THR A 46 -2.12 -15.52 15.28
N PRO A 47 -2.34 -14.24 14.93
CA PRO A 47 -2.09 -13.79 13.58
C PRO A 47 -0.62 -13.48 13.32
N GLU A 48 -0.13 -13.93 12.17
CA GLU A 48 1.03 -13.31 11.53
C GLU A 48 0.68 -13.10 10.06
N VAL A 49 0.55 -11.84 9.67
CA VAL A 49 0.18 -11.46 8.30
C VAL A 49 1.22 -10.55 7.69
N SER A 50 1.66 -10.89 6.49
CA SER A 50 2.45 -9.96 5.67
C SER A 50 1.60 -9.38 4.55
N VAL A 51 1.52 -8.06 4.48
CA VAL A 51 0.78 -7.33 3.45
C VAL A 51 1.75 -6.63 2.52
N ALA A 52 1.77 -7.06 1.25
CA ALA A 52 2.48 -6.39 0.18
C ALA A 52 1.63 -5.29 -0.45
N ILE A 53 2.30 -4.20 -0.79
CA ILE A 53 1.82 -3.13 -1.64
C ILE A 53 2.36 -3.42 -3.05
N GLN A 54 1.45 -3.53 -4.01
CA GLN A 54 1.79 -3.88 -5.39
C GLN A 54 1.34 -2.79 -6.35
N ALA A 55 2.11 -2.59 -7.41
CA ALA A 55 1.76 -1.72 -8.51
C ALA A 55 1.76 -2.48 -9.84
N SER A 56 0.95 -1.99 -10.78
CA SER A 56 0.95 -2.41 -12.18
C SER A 56 1.06 -1.18 -13.07
N ILE A 57 2.02 -1.22 -14.00
CA ILE A 57 2.32 -0.16 -14.97
C ILE A 57 1.79 -0.49 -16.38
N ASP A 58 1.07 -1.60 -16.50
CA ASP A 58 0.58 -2.20 -17.74
C ASP A 58 -0.95 -2.41 -17.73
N GLY A 59 -1.67 -1.51 -17.08
CA GLY A 59 -3.13 -1.50 -17.05
C GLY A 59 -3.76 -2.58 -16.17
N GLY A 60 -2.99 -3.23 -15.31
CA GLY A 60 -3.46 -4.28 -14.39
C GLY A 60 -3.13 -5.70 -14.83
N SER A 61 -2.31 -5.88 -15.86
CA SER A 61 -1.97 -7.21 -16.39
C SER A 61 -0.94 -7.91 -15.50
N ASN A 62 0.08 -7.18 -15.03
CA ASN A 62 1.10 -7.68 -14.13
C ASN A 62 1.29 -6.75 -12.95
N TYR A 63 1.32 -7.32 -11.75
CA TYR A 63 1.58 -6.60 -10.51
C TYR A 63 2.91 -7.02 -9.91
N PHE A 64 3.73 -6.03 -9.58
CA PHE A 64 5.01 -6.23 -8.91
C PHE A 64 5.03 -5.51 -7.56
N HIS A 65 5.94 -5.94 -6.69
CA HIS A 65 6.07 -5.44 -5.33
C HIS A 65 6.72 -4.05 -5.30
N ILE A 66 6.12 -3.09 -4.60
CA ILE A 66 6.67 -1.74 -4.39
C ILE A 66 6.91 -1.41 -2.91
N GLY A 67 6.42 -2.24 -1.99
CA GLY A 67 6.63 -2.10 -0.56
C GLY A 67 5.89 -3.19 0.20
N GLN A 68 6.26 -3.44 1.45
CA GLN A 68 5.60 -4.42 2.32
C GLN A 68 5.41 -3.83 3.70
N PHE A 69 4.34 -4.12 4.40
CA PHE A 69 4.28 -3.83 5.83
C PHE A 69 5.14 -4.81 6.62
N PRO A 70 5.53 -4.47 7.87
CA PRO A 70 6.00 -5.46 8.83
C PRO A 70 5.01 -6.63 8.95
N ILE A 71 5.47 -7.72 9.56
CA ILE A 71 4.54 -8.78 9.95
C ILE A 71 3.59 -8.16 10.98
N LEU A 72 2.29 -8.28 10.70
CA LEU A 72 1.23 -7.80 11.57
C LEU A 72 0.77 -8.93 12.47
N ASP A 73 0.70 -8.66 13.75
CA ASP A 73 0.25 -9.57 14.79
C ASP A 73 -0.69 -8.89 15.80
N GLU A 74 -0.95 -9.56 16.93
CA GLU A 74 -1.82 -9.06 18.00
C GLU A 74 -1.25 -7.84 18.74
N ASP A 75 0.05 -7.57 18.65
CA ASP A 75 0.65 -6.36 19.24
C ASP A 75 0.33 -5.10 18.39
N ASP A 76 -0.12 -5.28 17.15
CA ASP A 76 -0.53 -4.23 16.22
C ASP A 76 -2.05 -3.96 16.24
N ASP A 77 -2.72 -4.27 17.35
CA ASP A 77 -4.16 -4.08 17.49
C ASP A 77 -4.57 -2.59 17.57
N ASP A 78 -5.60 -2.24 16.79
CA ASP A 78 -6.26 -0.93 16.81
C ASP A 78 -5.32 0.28 16.59
N ILE A 79 -4.18 0.05 15.93
CA ILE A 79 -3.23 1.10 15.52
C ILE A 79 -3.35 1.44 14.04
N GLU A 80 -2.81 2.61 13.69
CA GLU A 80 -2.56 2.97 12.30
C GLU A 80 -1.08 2.82 11.98
N ILE A 81 -0.79 2.00 10.97
CA ILE A 81 0.55 1.80 10.45
C ILE A 81 0.65 2.42 9.05
N SER A 82 1.83 2.90 8.69
CA SER A 82 2.03 3.57 7.41
C SER A 82 3.39 3.24 6.80
N ARG A 83 3.45 3.19 5.47
CA ARG A 83 4.69 2.96 4.74
C ARG A 83 4.80 3.84 3.52
N VAL A 84 5.95 4.50 3.37
CA VAL A 84 6.28 5.26 2.17
C VAL A 84 6.69 4.30 1.06
N VAL A 85 6.14 4.50 -0.13
CA VAL A 85 6.47 3.73 -1.35
C VAL A 85 6.64 4.68 -2.53
N TRP A 86 7.45 4.26 -3.50
CA TRP A 86 7.50 4.90 -4.81
C TRP A 86 6.44 4.27 -5.72
N VAL A 87 5.49 5.07 -6.22
CA VAL A 87 4.52 4.64 -7.21
C VAL A 87 5.11 4.90 -8.60
N PRO A 88 5.41 3.87 -9.40
CA PRO A 88 6.07 4.03 -10.69
C PRO A 88 5.13 4.63 -11.74
N LYS A 89 5.68 5.29 -12.77
CA LYS A 89 4.89 5.72 -13.93
C LYS A 89 4.47 4.53 -14.80
N PRO A 90 3.31 4.62 -15.48
CA PRO A 90 2.95 3.62 -16.47
C PRO A 90 3.96 3.64 -17.63
N THR A 91 4.24 2.46 -18.20
CA THR A 91 5.24 2.31 -19.28
C THR A 91 4.61 2.04 -20.63
N LEU A 92 3.38 1.53 -20.66
CA LEU A 92 2.64 1.31 -21.91
C LEU A 92 1.99 2.61 -22.37
N ALA A 93 2.19 2.96 -23.64
CA ALA A 93 1.53 4.12 -24.25
C ALA A 93 -0.01 4.03 -24.22
N SER A 94 -0.56 2.82 -24.09
CA SER A 94 -2.00 2.56 -23.96
C SER A 94 -2.54 2.61 -22.53
N SER A 95 -1.66 2.68 -21.51
CA SER A 95 -2.04 2.81 -20.11
C SER A 95 -1.59 4.16 -19.60
N LEU A 96 -2.53 5.06 -19.30
CA LEU A 96 -2.23 6.35 -18.68
C LEU A 96 -2.23 6.28 -17.14
N VAL A 97 -2.50 5.10 -16.58
CA VAL A 97 -2.64 4.90 -15.13
C VAL A 97 -1.72 3.79 -14.63
N THR A 98 -1.15 4.02 -13.46
CA THR A 98 -0.56 3.00 -12.59
C THR A 98 -1.63 2.53 -11.61
N LYS A 99 -1.85 1.22 -11.57
CA LYS A 99 -2.80 0.58 -10.66
C LYS A 99 -2.09 0.13 -9.39
N VAL A 100 -2.61 0.47 -8.22
CA VAL A 100 -2.03 0.09 -6.91
C VAL A 100 -3.02 -0.76 -6.13
N ARG A 101 -2.54 -1.80 -5.45
CA ARG A 101 -3.37 -2.70 -4.64
C ARG A 101 -2.61 -3.26 -3.43
N LEU A 102 -3.38 -3.81 -2.48
CA LEU A 102 -2.84 -4.59 -1.36
C LEU A 102 -2.96 -6.08 -1.64
N ASN A 103 -1.96 -6.85 -1.23
CA ASN A 103 -1.92 -8.29 -1.38
C ASN A 103 -1.32 -8.95 -0.14
N THR A 104 -2.10 -9.78 0.55
CA THR A 104 -1.56 -10.63 1.62
C THR A 104 -0.65 -11.69 1.02
N VAL A 105 0.58 -11.78 1.52
CA VAL A 105 1.62 -12.72 1.05
C VAL A 105 1.73 -13.93 1.97
N VAL A 106 1.75 -13.69 3.28
CA VAL A 106 1.82 -14.72 4.34
C VAL A 106 0.64 -14.55 5.27
N SER A 107 0.05 -15.66 5.72
CA SER A 107 -1.01 -15.73 6.71
C SER A 107 -0.88 -17.07 7.45
N SER A 108 -0.54 -17.06 8.74
CA SER A 108 -0.34 -18.28 9.54
C SER A 108 -1.58 -18.77 10.32
N GLY A 109 -2.69 -18.01 10.33
CA GLY A 109 -3.92 -18.34 11.07
C GLY A 109 -5.15 -18.73 10.23
N GLY A 110 -6.12 -19.40 10.87
CA GLY A 110 -7.51 -19.53 10.39
C GLY A 110 -8.34 -18.29 10.75
N SER A 111 -9.43 -18.04 10.01
CA SER A 111 -10.25 -16.79 10.08
C SER A 111 -10.67 -16.32 11.48
N PRO A 112 -10.81 -14.99 11.71
CA PRO A 112 -10.06 -13.86 11.10
C PRO A 112 -8.65 -13.74 11.71
N VAL A 113 -7.75 -12.98 11.09
CA VAL A 113 -6.32 -12.93 11.45
C VAL A 113 -5.92 -11.49 11.81
N VAL A 114 -5.94 -10.54 10.86
CA VAL A 114 -5.82 -9.09 11.14
C VAL A 114 -6.88 -8.34 10.33
N PRO A 115 -7.88 -7.69 10.95
CA PRO A 115 -8.81 -6.85 10.22
C PRO A 115 -8.18 -5.49 9.90
N VAL A 116 -8.31 -5.04 8.65
CA VAL A 116 -7.98 -3.68 8.25
C VAL A 116 -9.29 -2.92 8.07
N ASN A 117 -9.54 -1.94 8.93
CA ASN A 117 -10.76 -1.13 8.93
C ASN A 117 -10.78 -0.16 7.76
N GLN A 118 -9.63 0.44 7.45
CA GLN A 118 -9.45 1.37 6.35
C GLN A 118 -8.01 1.33 5.86
N ALA A 119 -7.80 1.55 4.56
CA ALA A 119 -6.48 1.76 4.01
C ALA A 119 -6.51 2.78 2.87
N PHE A 120 -5.49 3.62 2.78
CA PHE A 120 -5.40 4.70 1.80
C PHE A 120 -4.04 4.75 1.13
N LEU A 121 -4.04 5.20 -0.12
CA LEU A 121 -2.84 5.63 -0.85
C LEU A 121 -2.83 7.15 -0.86
N GLU A 122 -1.88 7.76 -0.16
CA GLU A 122 -1.82 9.21 0.00
C GLU A 122 -0.59 9.73 -0.73
N PRO A 123 -0.74 10.35 -1.92
CA PRO A 123 0.37 10.96 -2.62
C PRO A 123 1.03 11.97 -1.69
N LEU A 124 2.32 11.79 -1.46
CA LEU A 124 3.12 12.82 -0.85
C LEU A 124 3.24 13.88 -1.94
N ALA A 125 2.39 14.91 -1.86
CA ALA A 125 2.51 16.06 -2.72
C ALA A 125 3.95 16.54 -2.60
N SER A 126 4.75 16.34 -3.66
CA SER A 126 5.90 17.18 -3.90
C SER A 126 5.38 18.61 -3.75
N LEU A 127 5.92 19.34 -2.78
CA LEU A 127 5.60 20.74 -2.52
C LEU A 127 6.08 21.65 -3.67
N ALA A 128 6.14 21.14 -4.91
CA ALA A 128 6.79 21.71 -6.08
C ALA A 128 8.16 22.28 -5.72
N GLY A 129 8.87 21.59 -4.83
CA GLY A 129 10.20 21.94 -4.39
C GLY A 129 11.20 21.09 -5.18
N PRO A 130 11.73 21.55 -6.31
CA PRO A 130 12.66 20.77 -7.14
C PRO A 130 13.90 20.28 -6.36
N GLY A 131 14.22 20.86 -5.20
CA GLY A 131 15.26 20.37 -4.30
C GLY A 131 14.85 19.16 -3.45
N ILE A 132 13.62 19.09 -2.95
CA ILE A 132 13.17 18.01 -2.05
C ILE A 132 13.02 16.69 -2.81
N ASP A 133 12.48 16.75 -4.03
CA ASP A 133 12.36 15.55 -4.88
C ASP A 133 13.73 15.01 -5.29
N LEU A 134 14.69 15.91 -5.59
CA LEU A 134 16.06 15.53 -5.90
C LEU A 134 16.77 14.91 -4.68
N GLU A 135 16.61 15.49 -3.50
CA GLU A 135 17.21 14.99 -2.25
C GLU A 135 16.60 13.64 -1.81
N LEU A 136 15.30 13.41 -2.02
CA LEU A 136 14.66 12.11 -1.76
C LEU A 136 15.14 11.05 -2.76
N THR A 137 15.22 11.36 -4.05
CA THR A 137 15.77 10.43 -5.05
C THR A 137 17.24 10.10 -4.75
N GLN A 138 18.06 11.10 -4.46
CA GLN A 138 19.48 10.90 -4.12
C GLN A 138 19.70 10.21 -2.76
N GLY A 139 18.82 10.44 -1.79
CA GLY A 139 18.86 9.78 -0.49
C GLY A 139 18.59 8.28 -0.59
N VAL A 140 17.64 7.89 -1.44
CA VAL A 140 17.34 6.47 -1.73
C VAL A 140 18.49 5.78 -2.47
N GLU A 141 19.13 6.46 -3.42
CA GLU A 141 20.33 5.93 -4.12
C GLU A 141 21.54 5.71 -3.21
N LYS A 142 21.60 6.37 -2.05
CA LYS A 142 22.69 6.23 -1.06
C LYS A 142 22.41 5.17 0.01
N LEU A 143 21.25 4.53 -0.01
CA LEU A 143 20.87 3.46 0.93
C LEU A 143 21.22 2.04 0.42
N THR A 144 21.83 1.93 -0.76
CA THR A 144 22.45 0.70 -1.29
C THR A 144 23.94 0.66 -0.98
#